data_AF-A0A0C5QJ63-F1
#
_entry.id   AF-A0A0C5QJ63-F1
#
_cell.length_a   1.000
_cell.length_b   1.000
_cell.length_c   1.000
_cell.angle_alpha   90.00
_cell.angle_beta   90.00
_cell.angle_gamma   90.00
#
_symmetry.space_group_name_H-M   'P 1'
#
loop_
_entity.id
_entity.type
_entity.pdbx_description
1 polymer ?
#
loop_
_entity_poly.entity_id
_entity_poly.type
_entity_poly.pdbx_seq_one_letter_code
_entity_poly.pdbx_strand_id
1 'polypeptide(L)'
;IFVRGNAFNNDQIEVARALEIGVTMVSYPEAVQEKISQTTSIAVAGAHGKTSTTGLLAHVLKNIAPTSYLIGDGTGRGVPNSQFFVVEADEYRRHFKDYAPDYAILTNIDFDHPDYYTGIEDVTSAFADF
;
A
#
# COMPACT_ATOMS: atom_id res chain seq x y z
N ILE A 1 13.10 13.55 3.55
CA ILE A 1 12.99 12.11 3.90
C ILE A 1 13.35 11.33 2.65
N PHE A 2 14.23 10.33 2.77
CA PHE A 2 14.55 9.41 1.68
C PHE A 2 13.70 8.15 1.83
N VAL A 3 13.14 7.65 0.73
CA VAL A 3 12.36 6.41 0.71
C VAL A 3 13.20 5.30 0.10
N ARG A 4 13.41 4.23 0.85
CA ARG A 4 14.13 3.04 0.42
C ARG A 4 13.13 2.02 -0.11
N GLY A 5 13.23 1.69 -1.39
CA GLY A 5 12.44 0.61 -1.99
C GLY A 5 12.87 -0.76 -1.47
N ASN A 6 11.95 -1.73 -1.52
CA ASN A 6 12.19 -3.09 -1.00
C ASN A 6 13.32 -3.86 -1.71
N ALA A 7 13.70 -3.42 -2.92
CA ALA A 7 14.81 -4.00 -3.68
C ALA A 7 16.20 -3.47 -3.25
N PHE A 8 16.25 -2.47 -2.35
CA PHE A 8 17.48 -1.80 -1.96
C PHE A 8 17.93 -2.25 -0.56
N ASN A 9 19.05 -2.98 -0.51
CA ASN A 9 19.65 -3.50 0.72
C ASN A 9 20.78 -2.58 1.25
N ASN A 10 21.23 -2.81 2.48
CA ASN A 10 22.23 -1.96 3.15
C ASN A 10 23.62 -1.96 2.49
N ASP A 11 23.92 -2.96 1.68
CA ASP A 11 25.20 -3.14 0.97
C ASP A 11 25.28 -2.35 -0.35
N GLN A 12 24.15 -1.83 -0.83
CA GLN A 12 24.13 -1.00 -2.03
C GLN A 12 24.76 0.37 -1.76
N ILE A 13 25.53 0.85 -2.74
CA ILE A 13 26.42 2.00 -2.55
C ILE A 13 25.69 3.27 -2.10
N GLU A 14 24.50 3.57 -2.62
CA GLU A 14 23.73 4.74 -2.18
C GLU A 14 23.20 4.58 -0.75
N VAL A 15 22.71 3.37 -0.40
CA VAL A 15 22.15 3.07 0.92
C VAL A 15 23.24 3.07 1.98
N ALA A 16 24.35 2.38 1.72
CA ALA A 16 25.51 2.34 2.59
C ALA A 16 26.03 3.76 2.88
N ARG A 17 26.19 4.57 1.83
CA ARG A 17 26.66 5.95 1.99
C ARG A 17 25.66 6.79 2.79
N ALA A 18 24.36 6.66 2.53
CA ALA A 18 23.32 7.37 3.28
C ALA A 18 23.37 7.03 4.78
N LEU A 19 23.55 5.74 5.12
CA LEU A 19 23.71 5.28 6.50
C LEU A 19 24.97 5.86 7.16
N GLU A 20 26.11 5.86 6.46
CA GLU A 20 27.38 6.40 6.98
C GLU A 20 27.28 7.88 7.38
N ILE A 21 26.55 8.68 6.61
CA ILE A 21 26.40 10.12 6.87
C ILE A 21 25.18 10.45 7.73
N GLY A 22 24.49 9.44 8.28
CA GLY A 22 23.36 9.63 9.21
C GLY A 22 22.07 10.10 8.55
N VAL A 23 21.84 9.82 7.26
CA VAL A 23 20.59 10.15 6.58
C VAL A 23 19.46 9.24 7.10
N THR A 24 18.38 9.86 7.56
CA THR A 24 17.14 9.14 7.89
C THR A 24 16.45 8.67 6.61
N MET A 25 16.28 7.35 6.51
CA MET A 25 15.50 6.68 5.47
C MET A 25 14.30 5.98 6.08
N VAL A 26 13.19 5.97 5.36
CA VAL A 26 12.02 5.13 5.66
C VAL A 26 11.85 4.11 4.54
N SER A 27 11.28 2.94 4.84
CA SER A 27 10.87 1.98 3.85
C SER A 27 9.69 2.51 3.02
N TYR A 28 9.47 1.89 1.86
CA TYR A 28 8.32 2.22 1.02
C TYR A 28 6.97 2.03 1.75
N PRO A 29 6.71 0.89 2.44
CA PRO A 29 5.47 0.73 3.20
C PRO A 29 5.29 1.79 4.29
N GLU A 30 6.37 2.15 5.01
CA GLU A 30 6.31 3.22 6.03
C GLU A 30 5.92 4.58 5.41
N ALA A 31 6.47 4.92 4.24
CA ALA A 31 6.11 6.16 3.54
C ALA A 31 4.64 6.17 3.09
N VAL A 32 4.11 5.03 2.64
CA VAL A 32 2.70 4.89 2.28
C VAL A 32 1.82 4.99 3.52
N GLN A 33 2.18 4.32 4.62
CA GLN A 33 1.44 4.35 5.88
C GLN A 33 1.42 5.74 6.53
N GLU A 34 2.50 6.52 6.39
CA GLU A 34 2.50 7.93 6.79
C GLU A 34 1.40 8.70 6.05
N LYS A 35 1.22 8.44 4.74
CA LYS A 35 0.19 9.10 3.96
C LYS A 35 -1.22 8.66 4.35
N ILE A 36 -1.40 7.37 4.60
CA ILE A 36 -2.65 6.78 5.13
C ILE A 36 -3.05 7.53 6.41
N SER A 37 -2.12 7.66 7.37
CA SER A 37 -2.37 8.25 8.69
C SER A 37 -2.71 9.76 8.66
N GLN A 38 -2.45 10.46 7.56
CA GLN A 38 -2.67 11.91 7.40
C GLN A 38 -3.98 12.26 6.68
N THR A 39 -4.75 11.27 6.23
CA THR A 39 -5.94 11.46 5.38
C THR A 39 -7.08 10.56 5.85
N THR A 40 -8.30 10.80 5.38
CA THR A 40 -9.32 9.75 5.42
C THR A 40 -8.99 8.72 4.35
N SER A 41 -8.49 7.57 4.79
CA SER A 41 -7.85 6.57 3.95
C SER A 41 -8.77 5.39 3.66
N ILE A 42 -8.78 4.95 2.40
CA ILE A 42 -9.51 3.77 1.95
C ILE A 42 -8.54 2.82 1.27
N ALA A 43 -8.32 1.65 1.87
CA ALA A 43 -7.57 0.57 1.27
C ALA A 43 -8.49 -0.38 0.51
N VAL A 44 -8.07 -0.82 -0.67
CA VAL A 44 -8.76 -1.82 -1.48
C VAL A 44 -7.90 -3.07 -1.55
N ALA A 45 -8.37 -4.15 -0.94
CA ALA A 45 -7.71 -5.45 -0.88
C ALA A 45 -8.58 -6.57 -1.45
N GLY A 46 -7.96 -7.71 -1.73
CA GLY A 46 -8.61 -8.91 -2.27
C GLY A 46 -7.80 -9.52 -3.40
N ALA A 47 -7.94 -10.82 -3.68
CA ALA A 47 -7.12 -11.46 -4.71
C ALA A 47 -7.29 -10.78 -6.09
N HIS A 48 -8.54 -10.55 -6.49
CA HIS A 48 -8.88 -9.99 -7.79
C HIS A 48 -9.61 -8.64 -7.69
N GLY A 49 -9.47 -7.80 -8.73
CA GLY A 49 -10.28 -6.59 -8.89
C GLY A 49 -9.84 -5.37 -8.09
N LYS A 50 -8.70 -5.45 -7.39
CA LYS A 50 -8.10 -4.33 -6.62
C LYS A 50 -7.87 -3.10 -7.51
N THR A 51 -7.03 -3.22 -8.54
CA THR A 51 -6.66 -2.14 -9.46
C THR A 51 -7.86 -1.39 -10.04
N SER A 52 -8.83 -2.12 -10.61
CA SER A 52 -10.05 -1.52 -11.18
C SER A 52 -10.88 -0.77 -10.14
N THR A 53 -11.02 -1.36 -8.94
CA THR A 53 -11.82 -0.78 -7.85
C THR A 53 -11.13 0.47 -7.27
N THR A 54 -9.82 0.42 -7.03
CA THR A 54 -8.99 1.57 -6.60
C THR A 54 -9.06 2.70 -7.61
N GLY A 55 -8.90 2.40 -8.90
CA GLY A 55 -8.96 3.38 -9.98
C GLY A 55 -10.34 4.04 -10.11
N LEU A 56 -11.43 3.25 -10.05
CA LEU A 56 -12.79 3.78 -10.09
C LEU A 56 -13.10 4.66 -8.86
N LEU A 57 -12.71 4.20 -7.67
CA LEU A 57 -12.94 4.95 -6.43
C LEU A 57 -12.17 6.28 -6.43
N ALA A 58 -10.89 6.27 -6.82
CA ALA A 58 -10.09 7.48 -6.98
C ALA A 58 -10.69 8.44 -8.04
N HIS A 59 -11.21 7.89 -9.15
CA HIS A 59 -11.87 8.68 -10.18
C HIS A 59 -13.12 9.39 -9.68
N VAL A 60 -13.93 8.74 -8.84
CA VAL A 60 -15.14 9.35 -8.27
C VAL A 60 -14.77 10.38 -7.20
N LEU A 61 -13.93 10.00 -6.22
CA LEU A 61 -13.61 10.86 -5.07
C LEU A 61 -12.90 12.15 -5.45
N LYS A 62 -12.03 12.16 -6.47
CA LYS A 62 -11.35 13.38 -6.93
C LYS A 62 -12.31 14.48 -7.43
N ASN A 63 -13.55 14.13 -7.79
CA ASN A 63 -14.58 15.09 -8.20
C ASN A 63 -15.38 15.64 -7.00
N ILE A 64 -15.17 15.08 -5.80
CA ILE A 64 -15.86 15.46 -4.56
C ILE A 64 -14.90 16.27 -3.66
N ALA A 65 -13.66 15.80 -3.51
CA ALA A 65 -12.64 16.46 -2.69
C ALA A 65 -11.22 16.16 -3.21
N PRO A 66 -10.20 16.96 -2.83
CA PRO A 66 -8.80 16.65 -3.10
C PRO A 66 -8.47 15.21 -2.68
N THR A 67 -8.08 14.38 -3.64
CA THR A 67 -7.90 12.93 -3.44
C THR A 67 -6.60 12.47 -4.06
N SER A 68 -5.77 11.84 -3.25
CA SER A 68 -4.55 11.17 -3.65
C SER A 68 -4.85 9.70 -3.86
N TYR A 69 -4.05 9.03 -4.67
CA TYR A 69 -4.19 7.59 -4.84
C TYR A 69 -2.89 6.92 -5.24
N LEU A 70 -2.84 5.61 -4.99
CA LEU A 70 -1.74 4.72 -5.37
C LEU A 70 -2.33 3.36 -5.80
N ILE A 71 -2.07 2.97 -7.03
CA ILE A 71 -2.61 1.77 -7.68
C ILE A 71 -1.46 0.79 -7.93
N GLY A 72 -1.72 -0.52 -7.77
CA GLY A 72 -0.71 -1.58 -7.86
C GLY A 72 -0.02 -1.71 -9.22
N ASP A 73 -0.55 -1.07 -10.27
CA ASP A 73 0.05 -0.99 -11.61
C ASP A 73 1.17 0.07 -11.71
N GLY A 74 1.50 0.74 -10.60
CA GLY A 74 2.49 1.82 -10.53
C GLY A 74 1.90 3.21 -10.81
N THR A 75 0.62 3.30 -11.14
CA THR A 75 -0.06 4.59 -11.29
C THR A 75 -0.34 5.17 -9.91
N GLY A 76 0.11 6.40 -9.68
CA GLY A 76 -0.18 7.13 -8.46
C GLY A 76 -0.28 8.62 -8.70
N ARG A 77 -0.96 9.32 -7.80
CA ARG A 77 -1.00 10.77 -7.79
C ARG A 77 -1.07 11.30 -6.37
N GLY A 78 -0.06 12.07 -5.99
CA GLY A 78 -0.12 12.91 -4.79
C GLY A 78 -0.85 14.21 -5.09
N VAL A 79 -1.87 14.52 -4.29
CA VAL A 79 -2.58 15.80 -4.34
C VAL A 79 -2.28 16.58 -3.06
N PRO A 80 -1.81 17.85 -3.15
CA PRO A 80 -1.61 18.69 -1.98
C PRO A 80 -2.90 18.85 -1.16
N ASN A 81 -2.80 18.82 0.17
CA ASN A 81 -3.94 18.94 1.10
C ASN A 81 -5.08 17.94 0.79
N SER A 82 -4.71 16.73 0.36
CA SER A 82 -5.65 15.65 0.11
C SER A 82 -6.53 15.37 1.33
N GLN A 83 -7.84 15.37 1.13
CA GLN A 83 -8.78 14.89 2.15
C GLN A 83 -8.81 13.36 2.17
N PHE A 84 -8.83 12.74 0.98
CA PHE A 84 -8.87 11.29 0.84
C PHE A 84 -7.54 10.72 0.31
N PHE A 85 -7.24 9.49 0.70
CA PHE A 85 -6.20 8.67 0.07
C PHE A 85 -6.74 7.28 -0.24
N VAL A 86 -6.74 6.91 -1.53
CA VAL A 86 -7.18 5.59 -1.98
C VAL A 86 -5.97 4.76 -2.36
N VAL A 87 -5.80 3.60 -1.73
CA VAL A 87 -4.61 2.77 -1.93
C VAL A 87 -4.99 1.33 -2.21
N GLU A 88 -4.33 0.72 -3.19
CA GLU A 88 -4.37 -0.71 -3.39
C GLU A 88 -3.50 -1.41 -2.33
N ALA A 89 -4.08 -2.39 -1.63
CA ALA A 89 -3.43 -3.15 -0.58
C ALA A 89 -3.39 -4.63 -0.99
N ASP A 90 -2.18 -5.15 -1.15
CA ASP A 90 -1.96 -6.51 -1.64
C ASP A 90 -1.76 -7.49 -0.49
N GLU A 91 -2.46 -8.61 -0.54
CA GLU A 91 -2.30 -9.71 0.39
C GLU A 91 -0.98 -10.45 0.19
N TYR A 92 -0.30 -10.33 -0.96
CA TYR A 92 0.95 -11.03 -1.19
C TYR A 92 1.95 -10.77 -0.06
N ARG A 93 2.47 -11.85 0.53
CA ARG A 93 3.38 -11.83 1.69
C ARG A 93 2.85 -11.06 2.92
N ARG A 94 1.53 -10.90 3.03
CA ARG A 94 0.84 -10.14 4.08
C ARG A 94 1.24 -8.66 4.11
N HIS A 95 1.70 -8.09 2.99
CA HIS A 95 2.17 -6.69 2.93
C HIS A 95 1.09 -5.67 3.33
N PHE A 96 -0.19 -5.98 3.08
CA PHE A 96 -1.27 -5.10 3.54
C PHE A 96 -1.31 -4.83 5.06
N LYS A 97 -0.61 -5.64 5.88
CA LYS A 97 -0.56 -5.50 7.35
C LYS A 97 0.30 -4.31 7.77
N ASP A 98 1.13 -3.82 6.85
CA ASP A 98 1.91 -2.60 7.06
C ASP A 98 1.01 -1.35 7.00
N TYR A 99 -0.26 -1.51 6.60
CA TYR A 99 -1.23 -0.43 6.45
C TYR A 99 -2.32 -0.48 7.52
N ALA A 100 -2.66 0.70 8.05
CA ALA A 100 -3.77 0.89 8.99
C ALA A 100 -4.73 1.97 8.46
N PRO A 101 -5.59 1.63 7.48
CA PRO A 101 -6.53 2.56 6.88
C PRO A 101 -7.78 2.79 7.75
N ASP A 102 -8.50 3.88 7.51
CA ASP A 102 -9.80 4.15 8.17
C ASP A 102 -10.91 3.21 7.65
N TYR A 103 -10.82 2.86 6.36
CA TYR A 103 -11.75 1.96 5.69
C TYR A 103 -11.01 0.93 4.84
N ALA A 104 -11.49 -0.32 4.86
CA ALA A 104 -11.02 -1.39 4.00
C ALA A 104 -12.17 -1.91 3.13
N ILE A 105 -11.90 -2.09 1.84
CA ILE A 105 -12.78 -2.78 0.88
C ILE A 105 -12.13 -4.12 0.57
N LEU A 106 -12.80 -5.22 0.88
CA LEU A 106 -12.36 -6.57 0.53
C LEU A 106 -13.17 -7.06 -0.67
N THR A 107 -12.56 -7.15 -1.85
CA THR A 107 -13.27 -7.51 -3.09
C THR A 107 -13.61 -8.99 -3.16
N ASN A 108 -12.66 -9.86 -2.77
CA ASN A 108 -12.79 -11.31 -2.70
C ASN A 108 -11.57 -11.91 -1.97
N ILE A 109 -11.67 -13.18 -1.57
CA ILE A 109 -10.58 -13.97 -1.00
C ILE A 109 -10.41 -15.21 -1.88
N ASP A 110 -9.20 -15.44 -2.38
CA ASP A 110 -8.84 -16.57 -3.25
C ASP A 110 -7.41 -17.04 -2.97
N PHE A 111 -7.07 -18.27 -3.36
CA PHE A 111 -5.73 -18.85 -3.17
C PHE A 111 -4.83 -18.59 -4.38
N ASP A 112 -4.48 -17.33 -4.62
CA ASP A 112 -3.74 -16.89 -5.81
C ASP A 112 -2.20 -16.95 -5.66
N HIS A 113 -1.69 -16.98 -4.41
CA HIS A 113 -0.26 -16.97 -4.08
C HIS A 113 0.20 -18.24 -3.35
N PRO A 114 0.21 -19.41 -4.02
CA PRO A 114 0.63 -20.68 -3.43
C PRO A 114 2.13 -20.77 -3.12
N ASP A 115 2.93 -19.80 -3.59
CA ASP A 115 4.35 -19.66 -3.27
C ASP A 115 4.59 -19.10 -1.85
N TYR A 116 3.58 -18.48 -1.25
CA TYR A 116 3.65 -17.89 0.08
C TYR A 116 2.63 -18.51 1.06
N TYR A 117 1.36 -18.61 0.66
CA TYR A 117 0.29 -19.11 1.53
C TYR A 117 0.21 -20.63 1.50
N THR A 118 -0.12 -21.25 2.64
CA THR A 118 -0.23 -22.72 2.72
C THR A 118 -1.60 -23.26 2.29
N GLY A 119 -2.59 -22.40 2.11
CA GLY A 119 -3.95 -22.77 1.72
C GLY A 119 -4.95 -21.62 1.93
N ILE A 120 -6.22 -21.85 1.58
CA ILE A 120 -7.27 -20.81 1.65
C ILE A 120 -7.55 -20.34 3.08
N GLU A 121 -7.37 -21.21 4.08
CA GLU A 121 -7.51 -20.86 5.49
C GLU A 121 -6.42 -19.87 5.95
N ASP A 122 -5.20 -20.03 5.45
CA ASP A 122 -4.07 -19.13 5.74
C ASP A 122 -4.28 -17.75 5.10
N VAL A 123 -4.78 -17.72 3.85
CA VAL A 123 -5.20 -16.47 3.18
C VAL A 123 -6.33 -15.81 3.98
N THR A 124 -7.36 -16.55 4.33
CA THR A 124 -8.51 -16.03 5.08
C THR A 124 -8.08 -15.43 6.42
N SER A 125 -7.14 -16.09 7.12
CA SER A 125 -6.55 -15.55 8.34
C SER A 125 -5.78 -14.26 8.09
N ALA A 126 -5.04 -14.14 6.99
CA ALA A 126 -4.36 -12.90 6.65
C ALA A 126 -5.33 -11.74 6.44
N PHE A 127 -6.44 -11.98 5.74
CA PHE A 127 -7.50 -10.98 5.54
C PHE A 127 -8.26 -10.63 6.82
N ALA A 128 -8.43 -11.57 7.75
CA ALA A 128 -9.09 -11.31 9.03
C ALA A 128 -8.23 -10.48 9.99
N ASP A 129 -6.90 -10.54 9.84
CA ASP A 129 -5.95 -9.75 10.63
C ASP A 129 -5.77 -8.30 10.11
N PHE A 130 -6.25 -8.01 8.90
CA PHE A 130 -6.18 -6.72 8.22
C PHE A 130 -7.47 -5.92 8.43
#